data_AF-A0A9E6BT14-F1
#
_entry.id   AF-A0A9E6BT14-F1
#
_cell.length_a   1.000
_cell.length_b   1.000
_cell.length_c   1.000
_cell.angle_alpha   90.00
_cell.angle_beta   90.00
_cell.angle_gamma   90.00
#
_symmetry.space_group_name_H-M   'P 1'
#
loop_
_entity.id
_entity.type
_entity.pdbx_description
1 polymer ?
#
loop_
_entity_poly.entity_id
_entity_poly.type
_entity_poly.pdbx_seq_one_letter_code
_entity_poly.pdbx_strand_id
1 'polypeptide(L)'
;MKPQTLRHLIIALLTTTGIFHLAVALLGVAPGLAWPLTGFGVAFIALSFYVRKDINDGSKSHSRNAILATLVVTLAGLGLGGANYLSNGGPLALPIMFVIDVAIITAGVMWLMKMRAKT
;
A
#
# COMPACT_ATOMS: atom_id res chain seq x y z
N MET A 1 9.15 15.22 9.33
CA MET A 1 9.71 13.85 9.25
C MET A 1 10.86 13.76 8.27
N LYS A 2 11.90 12.99 8.61
CA LYS A 2 13.03 12.68 7.71
C LYS A 2 12.57 11.70 6.61
N PRO A 3 13.17 11.72 5.40
CA PRO A 3 12.80 10.79 4.32
C PRO A 3 12.89 9.31 4.74
N GLN A 4 13.90 8.97 5.55
CA GLN A 4 14.05 7.62 6.10
C GLN A 4 12.88 7.22 7.00
N THR A 5 12.39 8.12 7.86
CA THR A 5 11.22 7.85 8.73
C THR A 5 9.96 7.61 7.90
N LEU A 6 9.71 8.44 6.88
CA LEU A 6 8.57 8.24 5.97
C LEU A 6 8.64 6.88 5.27
N ARG A 7 9.83 6.45 4.90
CA ARG A 7 10.02 5.15 4.24
C ARG A 7 9.75 3.97 5.17
N HIS A 8 10.20 4.02 6.42
CA HIS A 8 9.85 3.00 7.41
C HIS A 8 8.35 2.95 7.67
N LEU A 9 7.70 4.13 7.73
CA LEU A 9 6.24 4.22 7.83
C LEU A 9 5.56 3.55 6.64
N ILE A 10 5.99 3.84 5.41
CA ILE A 10 5.44 3.20 4.18
C ILE A 10 5.60 1.68 4.25
N ILE A 11 6.77 1.17 4.66
CA ILE A 11 7.00 -0.28 4.79
C ILE A 11 6.07 -0.90 5.84
N ALA A 12 5.90 -0.25 6.98
CA ALA A 12 5.00 -0.71 8.03
C ALA A 12 3.56 -0.75 7.53
N LEU A 13 3.08 0.35 6.91
CA LEU A 13 1.73 0.44 6.35
C LEU A 13 1.48 -0.61 5.26
N LEU A 14 2.42 -0.81 4.34
CA LEU A 14 2.34 -1.83 3.29
C LEU A 14 2.28 -3.24 3.85
N THR A 15 3.13 -3.54 4.83
CA THR A 15 3.18 -4.88 5.46
C THR A 15 1.88 -5.15 6.21
N THR A 16 1.43 -4.19 7.03
CA THR A 16 0.20 -4.32 7.82
C THR A 16 -1.03 -4.42 6.91
N THR A 17 -1.15 -3.58 5.87
CA THR A 17 -2.29 -3.66 4.96
C THR A 17 -2.29 -4.97 4.18
N GLY A 18 -1.12 -5.46 3.77
CA GLY A 18 -0.98 -6.73 3.08
C GLY A 18 -1.40 -7.93 3.93
N ILE A 19 -0.95 -7.98 5.19
CA ILE A 19 -1.38 -8.99 6.17
C ILE A 19 -2.89 -8.90 6.40
N PHE A 20 -3.43 -7.69 6.54
CA PHE A 20 -4.86 -7.49 6.78
C PHE A 20 -5.71 -7.97 5.60
N HIS A 21 -5.30 -7.70 4.36
CA HIS A 21 -5.94 -8.22 3.15
C HIS A 21 -5.97 -9.76 3.14
N LEU A 22 -4.84 -10.41 3.45
CA LEU A 22 -4.76 -11.87 3.53
C LEU A 22 -5.64 -12.42 4.66
N ALA A 23 -5.66 -11.78 5.82
CA ALA A 23 -6.49 -12.19 6.94
C ALA A 23 -7.99 -12.12 6.59
N VAL A 24 -8.43 -11.03 5.98
CA VAL A 24 -9.83 -10.86 5.54
C VAL A 24 -10.20 -11.88 4.45
N ALA A 25 -9.28 -12.17 3.53
CA ALA A 25 -9.48 -13.20 2.52
C ALA A 25 -9.64 -14.61 3.15
N LEU A 26 -8.76 -14.95 4.09
CA LEU A 26 -8.75 -16.25 4.79
C LEU A 26 -9.97 -16.45 5.68
N LEU A 27 -10.43 -15.40 6.35
CA LEU A 27 -11.61 -15.46 7.23
C LEU A 27 -12.93 -15.56 6.44
N GLY A 28 -12.90 -15.39 5.11
CA GLY A 28 -14.09 -15.54 4.26
C GLY A 28 -15.18 -14.50 4.54
N VAL A 29 -14.86 -13.42 5.25
CA VAL A 29 -15.81 -12.37 5.68
C VAL A 29 -16.35 -11.53 4.51
N ALA A 30 -15.90 -11.80 3.29
CA ALA A 30 -16.38 -11.18 2.06
C ALA A 30 -16.47 -12.22 0.92
N PRO A 31 -17.60 -12.92 0.80
CA PRO A 31 -17.83 -13.89 -0.27
C PRO A 31 -17.66 -13.22 -1.63
N GLY A 32 -16.78 -13.74 -2.48
CA GLY A 32 -16.45 -13.18 -3.80
C GLY A 32 -15.28 -12.20 -3.85
N LEU A 33 -14.79 -11.69 -2.70
CA LEU A 33 -13.62 -10.82 -2.64
C LEU A 33 -12.33 -11.54 -2.21
N ALA A 34 -12.41 -12.81 -1.83
CA ALA A 34 -11.24 -13.57 -1.33
C ALA A 34 -10.05 -13.56 -2.31
N TRP A 35 -10.29 -13.78 -3.61
CA TRP A 35 -9.25 -13.76 -4.62
C TRP A 35 -8.62 -12.36 -4.84
N PRO A 36 -9.42 -11.30 -5.08
CA PRO A 36 -8.91 -9.95 -5.14
C PRO A 36 -8.12 -9.54 -3.90
N LEU A 37 -8.66 -9.81 -2.70
CA LEU A 37 -8.01 -9.50 -1.44
C LEU A 37 -6.69 -10.25 -1.29
N THR A 38 -6.64 -11.53 -1.68
CA THR A 38 -5.39 -12.30 -1.67
C THR A 38 -4.35 -11.69 -2.60
N GLY A 39 -4.74 -11.33 -3.82
CA GLY A 39 -3.85 -10.71 -4.81
C GLY A 39 -3.26 -9.39 -4.32
N PHE A 40 -4.10 -8.49 -3.79
CA PHE A 40 -3.64 -7.24 -3.20
C PHE A 40 -2.78 -7.46 -1.95
N GLY A 41 -3.15 -8.43 -1.10
CA GLY A 41 -2.38 -8.79 0.09
C GLY A 41 -0.95 -9.19 -0.24
N VAL A 42 -0.78 -10.08 -1.22
CA VAL A 42 0.55 -10.49 -1.72
C VAL A 42 1.29 -9.31 -2.35
N ALA A 43 0.61 -8.50 -3.17
CA ALA A 43 1.22 -7.35 -3.81
C ALA A 43 1.76 -6.32 -2.79
N PHE A 44 0.99 -5.99 -1.76
CA PHE A 44 1.41 -5.05 -0.72
C PHE A 44 2.58 -5.59 0.11
N ILE A 45 2.60 -6.88 0.44
CA ILE A 45 3.74 -7.50 1.11
C ILE A 45 4.98 -7.46 0.21
N ALA A 46 4.85 -7.86 -1.07
CA ALA A 46 5.96 -7.82 -2.01
C ALA A 46 6.52 -6.40 -2.19
N LEU A 47 5.66 -5.39 -2.27
CA LEU A 47 6.05 -3.99 -2.31
C LEU A 47 6.76 -3.55 -1.02
N SER A 48 6.35 -4.04 0.14
CA SER A 48 7.03 -3.70 1.40
C SER A 48 8.48 -4.20 1.41
N PHE A 49 8.71 -5.42 0.92
CA PHE A 49 10.07 -5.96 0.71
C PHE A 49 10.84 -5.16 -0.33
N TYR A 50 10.20 -4.77 -1.43
CA TYR A 50 10.85 -3.98 -2.48
C TYR A 50 11.28 -2.60 -1.97
N VAL A 51 10.39 -1.89 -1.27
CA VAL A 51 10.69 -0.60 -0.64
C VAL A 51 11.76 -0.75 0.45
N ARG A 52 11.83 -1.89 1.15
CA ARG A 52 12.84 -2.17 2.18
C ARG A 52 14.22 -2.47 1.61
N LYS A 53 14.32 -3.29 0.55
CA LYS A 53 15.59 -3.69 -0.08
C LYS A 53 16.44 -2.48 -0.43
N ASP A 54 15.82 -1.47 -1.01
CA ASP A 54 16.48 -0.26 -1.46
C ASP A 54 16.86 0.71 -0.31
N ILE A 55 16.56 0.43 0.97
CA ILE A 55 17.05 1.24 2.11
C ILE A 55 18.56 1.10 2.22
N ASN A 56 19.07 -0.09 1.89
CA ASN A 56 20.45 -0.46 2.10
C ASN A 56 21.35 -0.16 0.88
N ASP A 57 20.76 0.09 -0.30
CA ASP A 57 21.48 0.10 -1.58
C ASP A 57 21.88 1.52 -2.07
N GLY A 58 21.45 2.58 -1.37
CA GLY A 58 21.86 3.97 -1.64
C GLY A 58 21.36 4.60 -2.97
N SER A 59 20.85 3.82 -3.92
CA SER A 59 20.37 4.28 -5.23
C SER A 59 19.06 5.08 -5.15
N LYS A 60 19.12 6.37 -5.50
CA LYS A 60 17.95 7.28 -5.49
C LYS A 60 16.87 6.89 -6.53
N SER A 61 17.27 6.34 -7.68
CA SER A 61 16.36 6.02 -8.80
C SER A 61 15.47 4.80 -8.50
N HIS A 62 16.08 3.71 -8.03
CA HIS A 62 15.36 2.49 -7.65
C HIS A 62 14.38 2.76 -6.51
N SER A 63 14.83 3.53 -5.51
CA SER A 63 13.99 3.96 -4.39
C SER A 63 12.76 4.74 -4.85
N ARG A 64 12.90 5.61 -5.86
CA ARG A 64 11.77 6.35 -6.44
C ARG A 64 10.79 5.41 -7.14
N ASN A 65 11.28 4.44 -7.92
CA ASN A 65 10.44 3.49 -8.64
C ASN A 65 9.61 2.62 -7.69
N ALA A 66 10.20 2.18 -6.56
CA ALA A 66 9.47 1.41 -5.55
C ALA A 66 8.32 2.22 -4.90
N ILE A 67 8.55 3.50 -4.62
CA ILE A 67 7.49 4.39 -4.10
C ILE A 67 6.43 4.67 -5.16
N LEU A 68 6.81 4.86 -6.43
CA LEU A 68 5.84 5.04 -7.52
C LEU A 68 4.99 3.78 -7.73
N ALA A 69 5.59 2.59 -7.73
CA ALA A 69 4.88 1.33 -7.82
C ALA A 69 3.89 1.16 -6.65
N THR A 70 4.32 1.54 -5.45
CA THR A 70 3.43 1.59 -4.27
C THR A 70 2.22 2.48 -4.52
N LEU A 71 2.42 3.71 -4.99
CA LEU A 71 1.32 4.64 -5.28
C LEU A 71 0.35 4.07 -6.33
N VAL A 72 0.87 3.49 -7.42
CA VAL A 72 0.05 2.91 -8.49
C VAL A 72 -0.81 1.77 -7.96
N VAL A 73 -0.21 0.83 -7.22
CA VAL A 73 -0.95 -0.33 -6.69
C VAL A 73 -1.97 0.10 -5.64
N THR A 74 -1.62 1.03 -4.74
CA THR A 74 -2.56 1.55 -3.74
C THR A 74 -3.72 2.32 -4.38
N LEU A 75 -3.47 3.15 -5.40
CA LEU A 75 -4.53 3.85 -6.13
C LEU A 75 -5.44 2.87 -6.89
N ALA A 76 -4.87 1.83 -7.50
CA ALA A 76 -5.65 0.79 -8.15
C ALA A 76 -6.53 0.02 -7.15
N GLY A 77 -5.98 -0.32 -5.97
CA GLY A 77 -6.72 -0.97 -4.88
C GLY A 77 -7.86 -0.09 -4.36
N LEU A 78 -7.61 1.18 -4.11
CA LEU A 78 -8.62 2.15 -3.66
C LEU A 78 -9.71 2.35 -4.72
N GLY A 79 -9.34 2.48 -5.99
CA GLY A 79 -10.29 2.64 -7.09
C GLY A 79 -11.18 1.42 -7.29
N LEU A 80 -10.58 0.23 -7.40
CA LEU A 80 -11.31 -1.02 -7.62
C LEU A 80 -12.13 -1.43 -6.39
N GLY A 81 -11.52 -1.35 -5.20
CA GLY A 81 -12.19 -1.65 -3.94
C GLY A 81 -13.30 -0.66 -3.62
N GLY A 82 -13.06 0.63 -3.84
CA GLY A 82 -14.03 1.70 -3.63
C GLY A 82 -15.22 1.61 -4.57
N ALA A 83 -14.99 1.39 -5.87
CA ALA A 83 -16.06 1.20 -6.85
C ALA A 83 -16.94 -0.01 -6.51
N ASN A 84 -16.32 -1.13 -6.10
CA ASN A 84 -17.07 -2.30 -5.67
C ASN A 84 -17.85 -2.03 -4.38
N TYR A 85 -17.26 -1.35 -3.40
CA TYR A 85 -17.93 -1.02 -2.13
C TYR A 85 -19.14 -0.11 -2.33
N LEU A 86 -19.04 0.89 -3.21
CA LEU A 86 -20.17 1.78 -3.53
C LEU A 86 -21.30 1.05 -4.26
N SER A 87 -20.97 0.07 -5.09
CA SER A 87 -21.97 -0.65 -5.91
C SER A 87 -22.62 -1.81 -5.18
N ASN A 88 -21.83 -2.57 -4.40
CA ASN A 88 -22.23 -3.86 -3.83
C ASN A 88 -22.21 -3.86 -2.29
N GLY A 89 -21.81 -2.75 -1.66
CA GLY A 89 -21.46 -2.74 -0.24
C GLY A 89 -20.19 -3.57 0.03
N GLY A 90 -19.97 -3.90 1.29
CA GLY A 90 -18.88 -4.80 1.66
C GLY A 90 -18.65 -4.88 3.16
N PRO A 91 -17.70 -5.73 3.58
CA PRO A 91 -17.37 -5.86 5.00
C PRO A 91 -16.87 -4.54 5.58
N LEU A 92 -17.07 -4.35 6.89
CA LEU A 92 -16.54 -3.19 7.63
C LEU A 92 -15.01 -3.06 7.56
N ALA A 93 -14.31 -4.12 7.15
CA ALA A 93 -12.87 -4.10 6.91
C ALA A 93 -12.46 -3.22 5.71
N LEU A 94 -13.31 -3.07 4.68
CA LEU A 94 -12.97 -2.31 3.47
C LEU A 94 -12.76 -0.80 3.75
N PRO A 95 -13.66 -0.11 4.48
CA PRO A 95 -13.40 1.27 4.90
C PRO A 95 -12.09 1.45 5.68
N ILE A 96 -11.72 0.49 6.53
CA ILE A 96 -10.45 0.53 7.28
C ILE A 96 -9.27 0.45 6.31
N MET A 97 -9.33 -0.43 5.31
CA MET A 97 -8.32 -0.54 4.26
C MET A 97 -8.17 0.78 3.48
N PHE A 98 -9.27 1.45 3.14
CA PHE A 98 -9.21 2.74 2.43
C PHE A 98 -8.50 3.84 3.23
N VAL A 99 -8.70 3.88 4.55
CA VAL A 99 -7.98 4.84 5.42
C VAL A 99 -6.47 4.57 5.38
N ILE A 100 -6.07 3.29 5.43
CA ILE A 100 -4.66 2.90 5.35
C ILE A 100 -4.09 3.26 3.97
N ASP A 101 -4.84 3.03 2.89
CA ASP A 101 -4.44 3.38 1.53
C ASP A 101 -4.19 4.88 1.37
N VAL A 102 -5.08 5.72 1.90
CA VAL A 102 -4.89 7.18 1.92
C VAL A 102 -3.62 7.56 2.70
N ALA A 103 -3.33 6.89 3.82
CA ALA A 103 -2.11 7.11 4.58
C ALA A 103 -0.84 6.70 3.80
N ILE A 104 -0.89 5.56 3.09
CA ILE A 104 0.20 5.10 2.21
C ILE A 104 0.45 6.12 1.10
N ILE A 105 -0.60 6.57 0.42
CA ILE A 105 -0.52 7.56 -0.67
C ILE A 105 0.10 8.85 -0.15
N THR A 106 -0.42 9.36 0.97
CA THR A 106 0.06 10.60 1.58
C THR A 106 1.53 10.49 1.95
N ALA A 107 1.94 9.40 2.62
CA ALA A 107 3.32 9.18 2.99
C ALA A 107 4.25 9.04 1.76
N GLY A 108 3.81 8.34 0.72
CA GLY A 108 4.54 8.18 -0.54
C GLY A 108 4.75 9.50 -1.28
N VAL A 109 3.69 10.31 -1.43
CA VAL A 109 3.76 11.64 -2.05
C VAL A 109 4.67 12.57 -1.24
N MET A 110 4.51 12.61 0.09
CA MET A 110 5.38 13.38 0.97
C MET A 110 6.85 12.99 0.83
N TRP A 111 7.13 11.69 0.69
CA TRP A 111 8.49 11.20 0.46
C TRP A 111 9.04 11.70 -0.88
N LEU A 112 8.28 11.59 -1.97
CA LEU A 112 8.67 12.05 -3.31
C LEU A 112 8.97 13.55 -3.34
N MET A 113 8.10 14.37 -2.72
CA MET A 113 8.30 15.83 -2.63
C MET A 113 9.60 16.18 -1.88
N LYS A 114 9.89 15.48 -0.78
CA LYS A 114 11.11 15.71 0.01
C LYS A 114 12.39 15.27 -0.72
N MET A 115 12.32 14.25 -1.56
CA MET A 115 13.48 13.82 -2.35
C MET A 115 13.76 14.77 -3.51
N ARG A 116 12.71 15.32 -4.15
CA ARG A 116 12.85 16.35 -5.18
C ARG A 116 13.44 17.65 -4.65
N ALA A 117 13.11 18.05 -3.42
CA ALA A 117 13.68 19.26 -2.80
C ALA A 117 15.18 19.13 -2.43
N LYS A 118 15.75 17.93 -2.50
CA LYS A 118 17.17 17.64 -2.20
C LYS A 118 18.03 17.45 -3.45
N THR A 119 17.42 17.49 -4.63
CA THR A 119 18.09 17.47 -5.95
C THR A 119 18.05 18.87 -6.51
#